data_AF-A0AAV0P8Y7-F1
#
_entry.id   AF-A0AAV0P8Y7-F1
#
_cell.length_a   1.000
_cell.length_b   1.000
_cell.length_c   1.000
_cell.angle_alpha   90.00
_cell.angle_beta   90.00
_cell.angle_gamma   90.00
#
_symmetry.space_group_name_H-M   'P 1'
#
loop_
_entity.id
_entity.type
_entity.pdbx_description
1 polymer ?
#
loop_
_entity_poly.entity_id
_entity_poly.type
_entity_poly.pdbx_seq_one_letter_code
_entity_poly.pdbx_strand_id
1 'polypeptide(L)'
;MIWGGVSRETLQLFSAAIAEMLVQSTPKDMYFLPALPRDKWPNGCFKGLKARGGVTVNLCWKRGDLHEVGLWSTEGDSELRLHYRGRTVSTNLMSGHVYTFDNSLTCIQTNPLP
;
A
#
# COMPACT_ATOMS: atom_id res chain seq x y z
N MET A 1 32.35 -25.80 -11.40
CA MET A 1 31.68 -25.23 -10.22
C MET A 1 31.33 -23.77 -10.54
N ILE A 2 30.17 -23.54 -11.15
CA ILE A 2 29.56 -22.21 -11.33
C ILE A 2 28.04 -22.40 -11.18
N TRP A 3 27.50 -22.15 -10.00
CA TRP A 3 26.06 -22.01 -9.86
C TRP A 3 25.69 -20.61 -10.33
N GLY A 4 24.82 -20.54 -11.35
CA GLY A 4 24.47 -19.34 -12.10
C GLY A 4 23.99 -18.22 -11.20
N GLY A 5 24.79 -17.15 -11.16
CA GLY A 5 24.51 -15.93 -10.40
C GLY A 5 23.28 -15.22 -10.96
N VAL A 6 22.21 -15.21 -10.19
CA VAL A 6 21.13 -14.25 -10.37
C VAL A 6 21.70 -12.87 -10.07
N SER A 7 21.67 -11.96 -11.04
CA SER A 7 22.18 -10.58 -10.85
C SER A 7 21.28 -9.83 -9.85
N ARG A 8 21.86 -8.87 -9.11
CA ARG A 8 21.11 -8.01 -8.16
C ARG A 8 19.93 -7.29 -8.81
N GLU A 9 20.05 -7.01 -10.10
CA GLU A 9 19.06 -6.39 -10.98
C GLU A 9 17.80 -7.26 -11.06
N THR A 10 17.98 -8.58 -11.21
CA THR A 10 16.89 -9.55 -11.38
C THR A 10 16.08 -9.73 -10.09
N LEU A 11 16.72 -9.66 -8.92
CA LEU A 11 16.04 -9.74 -7.62
C LEU A 11 15.19 -8.50 -7.31
N GLN A 12 15.60 -7.32 -7.79
CA GLN A 12 14.85 -6.08 -7.61
C GLN A 12 13.55 -6.08 -8.42
N LEU A 13 13.57 -6.64 -9.63
CA LEU A 13 12.38 -6.75 -10.48
C LEU A 13 11.30 -7.64 -9.84
N PHE A 14 11.70 -8.77 -9.26
CA PHE A 14 10.76 -9.65 -8.56
C PHE A 14 10.08 -8.97 -7.37
N SER A 15 10.85 -8.27 -6.55
CA SER A 15 10.32 -7.56 -5.38
C SER A 15 9.39 -6.40 -5.79
N ALA A 16 9.74 -5.67 -6.86
CA ALA A 16 8.91 -4.62 -7.42
C ALA A 16 7.59 -5.17 -7.98
N ALA A 17 7.62 -6.29 -8.70
CA ALA A 17 6.41 -6.93 -9.22
C ALA A 17 5.45 -7.34 -8.10
N ILE A 18 5.96 -7.89 -6.98
CA ILE A 18 5.12 -8.20 -5.81
C ILE A 18 4.53 -6.92 -5.21
N ALA A 19 5.34 -5.87 -5.08
CA ALA A 19 4.86 -4.58 -4.56
C ALA A 19 3.71 -4.01 -5.43
N GLU A 20 3.85 -4.05 -6.76
CA GLU A 20 2.83 -3.58 -7.70
C GLU A 20 1.55 -4.43 -7.71
N MET A 21 1.63 -5.71 -7.35
CA MET A 21 0.42 -6.53 -7.15
C MET A 21 -0.37 -6.13 -5.89
N LEU A 22 0.32 -5.58 -4.88
CA LEU A 22 -0.26 -5.20 -3.58
C LEU A 22 -0.68 -3.73 -3.53
N VAL A 23 0.11 -2.82 -4.11
CA VAL A 23 -0.16 -1.38 -4.17
C VAL A 23 0.32 -0.82 -5.50
N GLN A 24 -0.54 -0.06 -6.16
CA GLN A 24 -0.14 0.82 -7.27
C GLN A 24 -0.44 2.26 -6.89
N SER A 25 0.43 3.19 -7.27
CA SER A 25 0.24 4.60 -6.95
C SER A 25 0.67 5.54 -8.07
N THR A 26 -0.11 6.60 -8.24
CA THR A 26 0.28 7.83 -8.91
C THR A 26 0.45 8.92 -7.84
N PRO A 27 0.88 10.14 -8.18
CA PRO A 27 0.91 11.24 -7.21
C PRO A 27 -0.45 11.59 -6.59
N LYS A 28 -1.58 11.15 -7.18
CA LYS A 28 -2.94 11.48 -6.72
C LYS A 28 -3.84 10.27 -6.46
N ASP A 29 -3.43 9.08 -6.87
CA ASP A 29 -4.26 7.87 -6.80
C ASP A 29 -3.48 6.75 -6.14
N MET A 30 -4.14 6.01 -5.26
CA MET A 30 -3.58 4.83 -4.60
C MET A 30 -4.55 3.67 -4.70
N TYR A 31 -4.11 2.58 -5.32
CA TYR A 31 -4.89 1.38 -5.56
C TYR A 31 -4.42 0.28 -4.63
N PHE A 32 -5.33 -0.27 -3.82
CA PHE A 32 -5.03 -1.32 -2.86
C PHE A 32 -5.42 -2.69 -3.36
N LEU A 33 -4.50 -3.65 -3.19
CA LEU A 33 -4.65 -5.04 -3.61
C LEU A 33 -5.15 -5.20 -5.06
N PRO A 34 -4.64 -4.42 -6.04
CA PRO A 34 -5.19 -4.38 -7.39
C PRO A 34 -5.12 -5.74 -8.11
N ALA A 35 -4.10 -6.54 -7.79
CA ALA A 35 -3.87 -7.84 -8.42
C ALA A 35 -3.48 -8.92 -7.40
N LEU A 36 -3.99 -8.85 -6.16
CA LEU A 36 -3.69 -9.83 -5.13
C LEU A 36 -4.11 -11.25 -5.59
N PRO A 37 -3.22 -12.26 -5.59
CA PRO A 37 -3.57 -13.64 -5.88
C PRO A 37 -4.31 -14.27 -4.68
N ARG A 38 -5.61 -13.99 -4.57
CA ARG A 38 -6.46 -14.31 -3.40
C ARG A 38 -6.40 -15.79 -2.97
N ASP A 39 -6.34 -16.71 -3.93
CA ASP A 39 -6.29 -18.15 -3.66
C ASP A 39 -4.96 -18.62 -3.06
N LYS A 40 -3.88 -17.90 -3.35
CA LYS A 40 -2.53 -18.22 -2.87
C LYS A 40 -2.19 -17.45 -1.61
N TRP A 41 -2.63 -16.20 -1.50
CA TRP A 41 -2.36 -15.30 -0.38
C TRP A 41 -3.66 -14.85 0.27
N PRO A 42 -4.38 -15.75 0.96
CA PRO A 42 -5.64 -15.38 1.60
C PRO A 42 -5.42 -14.39 2.74
N ASN A 43 -4.29 -14.43 3.43
CA ASN A 43 -4.00 -13.51 4.52
C ASN A 43 -2.56 -13.00 4.42
N GLY A 44 -2.32 -11.77 4.83
CA GLY A 44 -0.98 -11.20 4.88
C GLY A 44 -1.00 -9.75 5.30
N CYS A 45 0.21 -9.21 5.50
CA CYS A 45 0.43 -7.81 5.82
C CYS A 45 1.78 -7.37 5.26
N PHE A 46 1.91 -6.08 4.95
CA PHE A 46 3.20 -5.43 4.77
C PHE A 46 3.22 -4.09 5.52
N LYS A 47 4.43 -3.59 5.79
CA LYS A 47 4.63 -2.30 6.45
C LYS A 47 5.75 -1.51 5.76
N GLY A 48 5.62 -0.19 5.75
CA GLY A 48 6.65 0.74 5.31
C GLY A 48 6.82 0.85 3.80
N LEU A 49 5.83 0.43 3.00
CA LEU A 49 5.91 0.59 1.55
C LEU A 49 5.76 2.08 1.20
N LYS A 50 6.79 2.66 0.61
CA LYS A 50 6.75 4.05 0.13
C LYS A 50 6.13 4.11 -1.26
N ALA A 51 5.03 4.83 -1.37
CA ALA A 51 4.32 5.11 -2.60
C ALA A 51 4.75 6.46 -3.20
N ARG A 52 4.28 6.75 -4.42
CA ARG A 52 4.51 8.06 -5.04
C ARG A 52 3.82 9.17 -4.24
N GLY A 53 4.43 10.36 -4.22
CA GLY A 53 3.90 11.51 -3.47
C GLY A 53 4.28 11.54 -1.98
N GLY A 54 5.34 10.81 -1.58
CA GLY A 54 5.88 10.86 -0.22
C GLY A 54 5.04 10.11 0.83
N VAL A 55 4.06 9.31 0.39
CA VAL A 55 3.14 8.60 1.28
C VAL A 55 3.64 7.20 1.59
N THR A 56 3.64 6.84 2.86
CA THR A 56 3.97 5.49 3.32
C THR A 56 2.71 4.71 3.66
N VAL A 57 2.74 3.42 3.33
CA VAL A 57 1.60 2.51 3.43
C VAL A 57 1.95 1.31 4.31
N ASN A 58 1.07 1.05 5.28
CA ASN A 58 0.95 -0.23 5.96
C ASN A 58 -0.38 -0.84 5.57
N LEU A 59 -0.43 -2.12 5.25
CA LEU A 59 -1.68 -2.75 4.83
C LEU A 59 -1.73 -4.20 5.28
N CYS A 60 -2.89 -4.60 5.76
CA CYS A 60 -3.21 -5.98 6.10
C CYS A 60 -4.46 -6.43 5.33
N TRP A 61 -4.49 -7.71 4.96
CA TRP A 61 -5.63 -8.34 4.31
C TRP A 61 -5.94 -9.70 4.93
N LYS A 62 -7.22 -10.07 4.89
CA LYS A 62 -7.74 -11.35 5.38
C LYS A 62 -8.76 -11.90 4.39
N ARG A 63 -8.71 -13.21 4.16
CA ARG A 63 -9.53 -13.90 3.14
C ARG A 63 -9.51 -13.24 1.75
N GLY A 64 -8.37 -12.68 1.36
CA GLY A 64 -8.17 -11.99 0.08
C GLY A 64 -8.78 -10.59 0.01
N ASP A 65 -9.31 -10.08 1.12
CA ASP A 65 -9.90 -8.75 1.19
C ASP A 65 -9.13 -7.83 2.14
N LEU A 66 -9.12 -6.54 1.79
CA LEU A 66 -8.52 -5.50 2.59
C LEU A 66 -9.12 -5.59 4.00
N HIS A 67 -8.26 -5.63 5.00
CA HIS A 67 -8.67 -5.61 6.40
C HIS A 67 -8.49 -4.22 6.97
N GLU A 68 -7.32 -3.65 6.74
CA GLU A 68 -6.92 -2.34 7.24
C GLU A 68 -5.78 -1.77 6.38
N VAL A 69 -5.79 -0.46 6.18
CA VAL A 69 -4.66 0.28 5.60
C VAL A 69 -4.35 1.53 6.43
N GLY A 70 -3.09 1.68 6.81
CA GLY A 70 -2.55 2.87 7.45
C GLY A 70 -1.75 3.70 6.45
N LEU A 71 -2.05 4.98 6.34
CA LEU A 71 -1.42 5.94 5.42
C LEU A 71 -0.89 7.14 6.18
N TRP A 72 0.31 7.59 5.84
CA TRP A 72 0.87 8.84 6.35
C TRP A 72 1.84 9.46 5.37
N SER A 73 1.99 10.78 5.43
CA SER A 73 2.99 11.53 4.67
C SER A 73 3.99 12.20 5.61
N THR A 74 5.28 12.13 5.28
CA THR A 74 6.36 12.81 6.03
C THR A 74 6.89 14.04 5.30
N GLU A 75 6.51 14.24 4.04
CA GLU A 75 7.06 15.28 3.16
C GLU A 75 6.14 16.51 3.00
N GLY A 76 4.92 16.42 3.54
CA GLY A 76 3.93 17.49 3.52
C GLY A 76 2.51 16.94 3.53
N ASP A 77 1.54 17.84 3.45
CA ASP A 77 0.14 17.43 3.30
C ASP A 77 -0.07 16.83 1.90
N SER A 78 -0.84 15.75 1.83
CA SER A 78 -1.06 15.02 0.58
C SER A 78 -2.55 14.80 0.35
N GLU A 79 -3.05 15.24 -0.80
CA GLU A 79 -4.40 14.90 -1.27
C GLU A 79 -4.35 13.65 -2.15
N LEU A 80 -5.11 12.61 -1.76
CA LEU A 80 -5.10 11.32 -2.43
C LEU A 80 -6.52 10.79 -2.67
N ARG A 81 -6.68 10.05 -3.76
CA ARG A 81 -7.84 9.20 -4.03
C ARG A 81 -7.48 7.74 -3.77
N LEU A 82 -8.19 7.14 -2.84
CA LEU A 82 -8.03 5.74 -2.45
C LEU A 82 -8.97 4.89 -3.28
N HIS A 83 -8.46 3.81 -3.87
CA HIS A 83 -9.22 2.90 -4.73
C HIS A 83 -9.16 1.48 -4.23
N TYR A 84 -10.34 0.86 -4.04
CA TYR A 84 -10.45 -0.53 -3.63
C TYR A 84 -11.76 -1.15 -4.11
N ARG A 85 -11.69 -2.24 -4.90
CA ARG A 85 -12.86 -2.99 -5.43
C ARG A 85 -13.97 -2.11 -6.03
N GLY A 86 -13.57 -1.09 -6.82
CA GLY A 86 -14.50 -0.16 -7.48
C GLY A 86 -15.02 0.97 -6.57
N ARG A 87 -14.61 1.02 -5.30
CA ARG A 87 -14.83 2.18 -4.43
C ARG A 87 -13.70 3.18 -4.60
N THR A 88 -14.05 4.45 -4.59
CA THR A 88 -13.11 5.56 -4.62
C THR A 88 -13.46 6.56 -3.53
N VAL A 89 -12.50 6.91 -2.68
CA VAL A 89 -12.67 7.92 -1.61
C VAL A 89 -11.52 8.92 -1.70
N SER A 90 -11.84 10.21 -1.72
CA SER A 90 -10.84 11.27 -1.59
C SER A 90 -10.52 11.51 -0.12
N THR A 91 -9.23 11.60 0.20
CA THR A 91 -8.74 11.92 1.55
C THR A 91 -7.63 12.94 1.49
N ASN A 92 -7.54 13.77 2.52
CA ASN A 92 -6.41 14.63 2.76
C ASN A 92 -5.62 14.07 3.95
N LEU A 93 -4.35 13.79 3.73
CA LEU A 93 -3.42 13.35 4.76
C LEU A 93 -2.65 14.57 5.24
N MET A 94 -2.89 14.99 6.48
CA MET A 94 -2.04 16.00 7.11
C MET A 94 -0.71 15.36 7.48
N SER A 95 0.38 16.09 7.23
CA SER A 95 1.70 15.67 7.66
C SER A 95 1.73 15.43 9.18
N GLY A 96 2.54 14.48 9.62
CA GLY A 96 2.64 14.19 11.05
C GLY A 96 1.54 13.28 11.59
N HIS A 97 0.63 12.75 10.76
CA HIS A 97 -0.47 11.88 11.20
C HIS A 97 -0.57 10.59 10.38
N VAL A 98 -0.94 9.51 11.06
CA VAL A 98 -1.32 8.22 10.47
C VAL A 98 -2.82 8.12 10.43
N TYR A 99 -3.36 7.92 9.23
CA TYR A 99 -4.77 7.70 8.96
C TYR A 99 -5.00 6.23 8.69
N THR A 100 -5.90 5.61 9.45
CA THR A 100 -6.26 4.20 9.30
C THR A 100 -7.63 4.10 8.65
N PHE A 101 -7.71 3.30 7.58
CA PHE A 101 -8.93 3.03 6.84
C PHE A 101 -9.28 1.54 6.89
N ASP A 102 -10.57 1.26 6.94
CA ASP A 102 -11.10 -0.10 6.89
C ASP A 102 -11.29 -0.61 5.44
N ASN A 103 -11.92 -1.78 5.30
CA ASN A 103 -12.22 -2.40 4.00
C ASN A 103 -13.21 -1.61 3.12
N SER A 104 -13.88 -0.62 3.69
CA SER A 104 -14.84 0.25 3.02
C SER A 104 -14.20 1.56 2.54
N LEU A 105 -12.91 1.76 2.84
CA LEU A 105 -12.17 3.01 2.72
C LEU A 105 -12.69 4.14 3.62
N THR A 106 -13.33 3.79 4.73
CA THR A 106 -13.73 4.76 5.75
C THR A 106 -12.57 4.98 6.71
N CYS A 107 -12.22 6.23 6.99
CA CYS A 107 -11.23 6.56 8.01
C CYS A 107 -11.81 6.26 9.39
N ILE A 108 -11.23 5.29 10.09
CA ILE A 108 -11.69 4.82 11.41
C ILE A 108 -10.83 5.38 12.55
N GLN A 109 -9.61 5.82 12.26
CA GLN A 109 -8.69 6.33 13.27
C GLN A 109 -7.66 7.27 12.67
N THR A 110 -7.30 8.31 13.41
CA THR A 110 -6.18 9.21 13.09
C THR A 110 -5.31 9.35 14.33
N ASN A 111 -4.03 9.06 14.22
CA ASN A 111 -3.05 9.17 15.30
C ASN A 111 -1.89 10.07 14.87
N PRO A 112 -1.24 10.80 15.78
CA PRO A 112 0.03 11.43 15.47
C PRO A 112 1.09 10.38 15.11
N LEU A 113 2.00 10.73 14.21
CA LEU A 113 3.20 9.94 13.94
C LEU A 113 4.06 9.88 15.22
N PRO A 114 4.63 8.70 15.54
CA PRO A 114 5.53 8.55 16.67
C PRO A 114 6.83 9.34 16.50
#